data_AF-A0A8U0M1U8-F1
#
_entry.id   AF-A0A8U0M1U8-F1
#
_cell.length_a   1.000
_cell.length_b   1.000
_cell.length_c   1.000
_cell.angle_alpha   90.00
_cell.angle_beta   90.00
_cell.angle_gamma   90.00
#
_symmetry.space_group_name_H-M   'P 1'
#
loop_
_entity.id
_entity.type
_entity.pdbx_description
1 polymer ?
#
loop_
_entity_poly.entity_id
_entity_poly.type
_entity_poly.pdbx_seq_one_letter_code
_entity_poly.pdbx_strand_id
1 'polypeptide(L)'
;MVQVTKQAVQQWMLLDYLAQKHRFQENVRLFERKYDMPFDAFEKYVASAPKELINEWDDYVEWKADNEFLHMTEQKIRDVQAGNIEYIG
;
A
#
# COMPACT_ATOMS: atom_id res chain seq x y z
N MET A 1 -12.86 -23.58 25.33
CA MET A 1 -11.56 -22.87 25.27
C MET A 1 -11.01 -23.05 23.87
N VAL A 2 -10.69 -21.96 23.16
CA VAL A 2 -10.11 -22.04 21.81
C VAL A 2 -8.59 -22.06 21.95
N GLN A 3 -7.93 -23.01 21.29
CA GLN A 3 -6.47 -23.08 21.23
C GLN A 3 -6.02 -22.56 19.87
N VAL A 4 -5.02 -21.67 19.85
CA VAL A 4 -4.47 -21.09 18.63
C VAL A 4 -2.96 -21.31 18.62
N THR A 5 -2.42 -21.77 17.50
CA THR A 5 -0.97 -21.95 17.33
C THR A 5 -0.33 -20.67 16.81
N LYS A 6 0.97 -20.48 17.07
CA LYS A 6 1.75 -19.36 16.48
C LYS A 6 1.63 -19.34 14.95
N GLN A 7 1.64 -20.52 14.32
CA GLN A 7 1.47 -20.66 12.88
C GLN A 7 0.10 -20.18 12.39
N ALA A 8 -0.98 -20.48 13.12
CA ALA A 8 -2.32 -20.01 12.77
C ALA A 8 -2.40 -18.47 12.84
N VAL A 9 -1.82 -17.86 13.88
CA VAL A 9 -1.74 -16.39 14.00
C VAL A 9 -0.95 -15.79 12.83
N GLN A 10 0.21 -16.37 12.49
CA GLN A 10 1.02 -15.93 11.36
C GLN A 10 0.25 -15.99 10.04
N GLN A 11 -0.48 -17.08 9.79
CA GLN A 11 -1.27 -17.24 8.57
C GLN A 11 -2.40 -16.21 8.49
N TRP A 12 -3.08 -15.92 9.60
CA TRP A 12 -4.14 -14.90 9.62
C TRP A 12 -3.59 -13.49 9.40
N MET A 13 -2.47 -13.13 10.04
CA MET A 13 -1.79 -11.86 9.79
C MET A 13 -1.36 -11.73 8.33
N LEU A 14 -0.78 -12.80 7.76
CA LEU A 14 -0.36 -12.81 6.38
C LEU A 14 -1.55 -12.63 5.42
N LEU A 15 -2.68 -13.29 5.70
CA LEU A 15 -3.89 -13.14 4.89
C LEU A 15 -4.40 -11.69 4.90
N ASP A 16 -4.43 -11.05 6.07
CA ASP A 16 -4.83 -9.65 6.22
C ASP A 16 -3.90 -8.70 5.43
N TYR A 17 -2.57 -8.87 5.59
CA TYR A 17 -1.62 -8.04 4.84
C TYR A 17 -1.67 -8.29 3.33
N LEU A 18 -1.91 -9.52 2.87
CA LEU A 18 -2.09 -9.82 1.46
C LEU A 18 -3.35 -9.15 0.89
N ALA A 19 -4.45 -9.13 1.64
CA ALA A 19 -5.68 -8.43 1.24
C ALA A 19 -5.46 -6.91 1.16
N GLN A 20 -4.77 -6.33 2.15
CA GLN A 20 -4.40 -4.90 2.14
C GLN A 20 -3.48 -4.57 0.96
N LYS A 21 -2.45 -5.40 0.72
CA LYS A 21 -1.54 -5.26 -0.42
C LYS A 21 -2.33 -5.25 -1.73
N HIS A 22 -3.23 -6.21 -1.93
CA HIS A 22 -4.05 -6.26 -3.14
C HIS A 22 -4.87 -4.98 -3.32
N ARG A 23 -5.49 -4.46 -2.26
CA ARG A 23 -6.25 -3.20 -2.31
C ARG A 23 -5.38 -2.02 -2.76
N PHE A 24 -4.24 -1.80 -2.11
CA PHE A 24 -3.35 -0.69 -2.45
C PHE A 24 -2.75 -0.84 -3.86
N GLN A 25 -2.40 -2.07 -4.28
CA GLN A 25 -1.92 -2.34 -5.63
C GLN A 25 -2.95 -2.02 -6.70
N GLU A 26 -4.23 -2.37 -6.47
CA GLU A 26 -5.28 -2.05 -7.42
C GLU A 26 -5.53 -0.54 -7.50
N ASN A 27 -5.51 0.18 -6.38
CA ASN A 27 -5.62 1.64 -6.40
C ASN A 27 -4.47 2.30 -7.18
N VAL A 28 -3.22 1.89 -6.92
CA VAL A 28 -2.05 2.37 -7.68
C VAL A 28 -2.26 2.13 -9.18
N ARG A 29 -2.69 0.93 -9.57
CA ARG A 29 -2.97 0.60 -10.98
C ARG A 29 -4.11 1.43 -11.58
N LEU A 30 -5.12 1.79 -10.79
CA LEU A 30 -6.21 2.65 -11.24
C LEU A 30 -5.69 4.04 -11.60
N PHE A 31 -4.81 4.62 -10.78
CA PHE A 31 -4.18 5.90 -11.09
C PHE A 31 -3.22 5.83 -12.27
N GLU A 32 -2.39 4.78 -12.36
CA GLU A 32 -1.52 4.54 -13.52
C GLU A 32 -2.33 4.48 -14.82
N ARG A 33 -3.49 3.84 -14.82
CA ARG A 33 -4.40 3.80 -15.98
C ARG A 33 -5.11 5.13 -16.22
N LYS A 34 -5.47 5.86 -15.17
CA LYS A 34 -6.16 7.16 -15.27
C LYS A 34 -5.28 8.21 -15.94
N TYR A 35 -3.99 8.22 -15.60
CA TYR A 35 -3.02 9.20 -16.10
C TYR A 35 -2.10 8.68 -17.21
N ASP A 36 -2.17 7.37 -17.51
CA ASP A 36 -1.34 6.68 -18.50
C ASP A 36 0.17 6.91 -18.28
N MET A 37 0.58 6.96 -17.01
CA MET A 37 1.97 7.20 -16.61
C MET A 37 2.26 6.60 -15.23
N PRO A 38 3.54 6.32 -14.90
CA PRO A 38 3.91 5.91 -13.54
C PRO A 38 3.84 7.08 -12.55
N PHE A 39 3.72 6.78 -11.26
CA PHE A 39 3.63 7.77 -10.18
C PHE A 39 4.75 8.82 -10.21
N ASP A 40 6.01 8.40 -10.40
CA ASP A 40 7.16 9.32 -10.45
C ASP A 40 7.06 10.36 -11.58
N ALA A 41 6.41 10.00 -12.69
CA ALA A 41 6.16 10.92 -13.80
C ALA A 41 5.00 11.87 -13.46
N PHE A 42 3.95 11.33 -12.82
CA PHE A 42 2.80 12.11 -12.38
C PHE A 42 3.16 13.15 -11.31
N GLU A 43 4.01 12.77 -10.33
CA GLU A 43 4.50 13.70 -9.30
C GLU A 43 5.20 14.92 -9.94
N LYS A 44 6.04 14.69 -10.95
CA LYS A 44 6.71 15.77 -11.70
C LYS A 44 5.71 16.60 -12.52
N TYR A 45 4.72 15.95 -13.11
CA TYR A 45 3.66 16.62 -13.85
C TYR A 45 2.87 17.58 -12.95
N VAL A 46 2.35 17.10 -11.82
CA VAL A 46 1.56 17.92 -10.87
C VAL A 46 2.40 19.08 -10.33
N ALA A 47 3.68 18.85 -10.01
CA ALA A 47 4.57 19.89 -9.51
C ALA A 47 4.98 20.95 -10.56
N SER A 48 4.96 20.60 -11.85
CA SER A 48 5.34 21.51 -12.95
C SER A 48 4.15 22.11 -13.69
N ALA A 49 2.93 21.75 -13.30
CA ALA A 49 1.71 22.25 -13.91
C ALA A 49 1.62 23.78 -13.74
N PRO A 50 1.45 24.54 -14.82
CA PRO A 50 1.37 26.01 -14.75
C PRO A 50 0.10 26.50 -14.03
N LYS A 51 -0.88 25.62 -13.84
CA LYS A 51 -2.13 25.89 -13.13
C LYS A 51 -2.44 24.72 -12.21
N GLU A 52 -2.71 25.03 -10.95
CA GLU A 52 -3.17 24.03 -9.99
C GLU A 52 -4.58 23.56 -10.35
N LEU A 53 -4.72 22.26 -10.58
CA LEU A 53 -5.98 21.58 -10.73
C LEU A 53 -6.23 20.78 -9.45
N ILE A 54 -7.22 21.23 -8.65
CA ILE A 54 -7.52 20.65 -7.32
C ILE A 54 -7.67 19.13 -7.40
N ASN A 55 -8.40 18.63 -8.41
CA ASN A 55 -8.61 17.19 -8.59
C ASN A 55 -7.28 16.43 -8.77
N GLU A 56 -6.32 16.97 -9.53
CA GLU A 56 -5.04 16.30 -9.76
C GLU A 56 -4.16 16.29 -8.50
N TRP A 57 -4.27 17.32 -7.67
CA TRP A 57 -3.62 17.36 -6.36
C TRP A 57 -4.25 16.38 -5.37
N ASP A 58 -5.58 16.26 -5.35
CA ASP A 58 -6.28 15.27 -4.54
C ASP A 58 -5.85 13.85 -4.96
N ASP A 59 -5.86 13.58 -6.27
CA ASP A 59 -5.39 12.32 -6.86
C ASP A 59 -3.90 12.05 -6.52
N TYR A 60 -3.05 13.08 -6.52
CA TYR A 60 -1.64 12.95 -6.10
C TYR A 60 -1.50 12.53 -4.64
N VAL A 61 -2.25 13.17 -3.73
CA VAL A 61 -2.19 12.86 -2.30
C VAL A 61 -2.64 11.42 -2.05
N GLU A 62 -3.74 10.99 -2.67
CA GLU A 62 -4.25 9.62 -2.55
C GLU A 62 -3.26 8.61 -3.12
N TRP A 63 -2.76 8.83 -4.33
CA TRP A 63 -1.84 7.91 -4.99
C TRP A 63 -0.50 7.79 -4.25
N LYS A 64 -0.01 8.89 -3.69
CA LYS A 64 1.19 8.89 -2.84
C LYS A 64 0.99 8.05 -1.58
N ALA A 65 -0.13 8.25 -0.89
CA ALA A 65 -0.47 7.48 0.30
C ALA A 65 -0.58 5.98 -0.01
N ASP A 66 -1.23 5.61 -1.11
CA ASP A 66 -1.35 4.22 -1.53
C ASP A 66 0.00 3.56 -1.86
N ASN A 67 0.93 4.29 -2.48
CA ASN A 67 2.30 3.81 -2.70
C ASN A 67 3.05 3.58 -1.38
N GLU A 68 2.96 4.52 -0.44
CA GLU A 68 3.59 4.40 0.88
C GLU A 68 3.01 3.21 1.66
N PHE A 69 1.68 3.09 1.71
CA PHE A 69 1.02 1.98 2.40
C PHE A 69 1.30 0.63 1.74
N LEU A 70 1.39 0.59 0.41
CA LEU A 70 1.81 -0.60 -0.31
C LEU A 70 3.22 -1.04 0.13
N HIS A 71 4.18 -0.11 0.12
CA HIS A 71 5.55 -0.40 0.55
C HIS A 71 5.62 -0.90 2.00
N MET A 72 4.92 -0.23 2.92
CA MET A 72 4.84 -0.64 4.32
C MET A 72 4.20 -2.03 4.48
N THR A 73 3.15 -2.32 3.73
CA THR A 73 2.44 -3.60 3.79
C THR A 73 3.32 -4.73 3.26
N GLU A 74 4.07 -4.48 2.18
CA GLU A 74 5.07 -5.44 1.68
C GLU A 74 6.17 -5.71 2.69
N GLN A 75 6.61 -4.70 3.45
CA GLN A 75 7.56 -4.91 4.53
C GLN A 75 6.96 -5.77 5.65
N LYS A 76 5.72 -5.50 6.09
CA LYS A 76 5.03 -6.33 7.09
C LYS A 76 4.86 -7.79 6.64
N ILE A 77 4.57 -8.01 5.35
CA ILE A 77 4.52 -9.37 4.77
C ILE A 77 5.88 -10.07 4.91
N ARG A 78 6.97 -9.38 4.56
CA ARG A 78 8.35 -9.91 4.73
C ARG A 78 8.65 -10.24 6.18
N ASP A 79 8.29 -9.36 7.12
CA ASP A 79 8.55 -9.55 8.54
C ASP A 79 7.77 -10.76 9.10
N VAL A 80 6.50 -10.91 8.75
CA VAL A 80 5.69 -12.08 9.14
C VAL A 80 6.26 -13.38 8.57
N GLN A 81 6.69 -13.37 7.31
CA GLN A 81 7.29 -14.53 6.64
C GLN A 81 8.65 -14.91 7.25
N ALA A 82 9.45 -13.92 7.65
CA ALA A 82 10.71 -14.13 8.36
C ALA A 82 10.52 -14.56 9.83
N GLY A 83 9.30 -14.46 10.36
CA GLY A 83 9.00 -14.76 11.76
C GLY A 83 9.40 -13.64 12.74
N ASN A 84 9.69 -12.44 12.22
CA ASN A 84 10.02 -11.23 12.96
C ASN A 84 8.74 -10.60 13.54
N ILE A 85 8.10 -11.29 14.48
CA ILE A 85 6.85 -10.87 15.10
C ILE A 85 7.12 -10.66 16.59
N GLU A 86 7.06 -9.41 17.02
CA GLU A 86 7.10 -9.05 18.43
C GLU A 86 5.68 -9.11 19.01
N TYR A 87 5.55 -9.85 20.11
CA TYR A 87 4.32 -9.86 20.90
C TYR A 87 4.43 -8.78 21.96
N ILE A 88 3.63 -7.72 21.84
CA ILE A 88 3.45 -6.73 22.89
C ILE A 88 2.24 -7.19 23.70
N GLY A 89 2.52 -7.75 24.88
CA GLY A 89 1.53 -8.22 25.86
C GLY A 89 1.27 -7.20 26.94
#